data_AF-A0A5N6GFD2-F1
#
_entry.id   AF-A0A5N6GFD2-F1
#
_cell.length_a   1.000
_cell.length_b   1.000
_cell.length_c   1.000
_cell.angle_alpha   90.00
_cell.angle_beta   90.00
_cell.angle_gamma   90.00
#
_symmetry.space_group_name_H-M   'P 1'
#
loop_
_entity.id
_entity.type
_entity.pdbx_description
1 polymer ?
#
loop_
_entity_poly.entity_id
_entity_poly.type
_entity_poly.pdbx_seq_one_letter_code
_entity_poly.pdbx_strand_id
1 'polypeptide(L)'
;MASRIEALATTIADSANQLQSLLAQHGIDEPSFAATCPPSLALPPPVEAARNALLHAACEIQDLLLDPADLLRSYATHANLIALHFIQQFNIAHLVPPDGTITFSTLSAQCNVPEADVRRLLRHAMTIRVFDEPAESEVAHTRASMLLRQEGFHGWIGSTCANSWPGATR
;
A
#
# COMPACT_ATOMS: atom_id res chain seq x y z
N MET A 1 35.93 7.70 7.81
CA MET A 1 34.99 7.31 6.74
C MET A 1 33.61 7.31 7.38
N ALA A 2 32.64 8.03 6.82
CA ALA A 2 31.27 7.99 7.36
C ALA A 2 30.71 6.57 7.23
N SER A 3 29.96 6.12 8.23
CA SER A 3 29.31 4.81 8.19
C SER A 3 28.27 4.76 7.07
N ARG A 4 27.95 3.56 6.55
CA ARG A 4 26.92 3.42 5.50
C ARG A 4 25.56 3.95 5.96
N ILE A 5 25.22 3.77 7.24
CA ILE A 5 23.97 4.23 7.85
C ILE A 5 23.90 5.76 7.84
N GLU A 6 24.96 6.46 8.25
CA GLU A 6 25.02 7.93 8.21
C GLU A 6 24.91 8.47 6.78
N ALA A 7 25.57 7.80 5.82
CA ALA A 7 25.48 8.17 4.42
C ALA A 7 24.06 8.02 3.86
N LEU A 8 23.36 6.91 4.18
CA LEU A 8 21.97 6.69 3.76
C LEU A 8 21.01 7.69 4.40
N ALA A 9 21.17 7.97 5.70
CA ALA A 9 20.35 8.97 6.40
C ALA A 9 20.50 10.37 5.78
N THR A 10 21.73 10.75 5.41
CA THR A 10 22.00 12.01 4.71
C THR A 10 21.31 12.04 3.35
N THR A 11 21.46 10.97 2.55
CA THR A 11 20.79 10.84 1.25
C THR A 11 19.26 10.93 1.35
N ILE A 12 18.67 10.33 2.39
CA ILE A 12 17.22 10.41 2.64
C ILE A 12 16.80 11.86 2.88
N ALA A 13 17.51 12.59 3.76
CA ALA A 13 17.21 13.99 4.05
C ALA A 13 17.34 14.89 2.80
N ASP A 14 18.45 14.74 2.07
CA ASP A 14 18.73 15.53 0.88
C ASP A 14 17.71 15.25 -0.24
N SER A 15 17.41 13.97 -0.50
CA SER A 15 16.45 13.57 -1.54
C SER A 15 15.02 13.99 -1.17
N ALA A 16 14.65 13.98 0.12
CA ALA A 16 13.36 14.46 0.58
C ALA A 16 13.19 15.98 0.37
N ASN A 17 14.21 16.77 0.74
CA ASN A 17 14.21 18.22 0.52
C ASN A 17 14.14 18.56 -0.97
N GLN A 18 14.90 17.83 -1.80
CA GLN A 18 14.86 17.99 -3.25
C GLN A 18 13.50 17.62 -3.83
N LEU A 19 12.92 16.50 -3.39
CA LEU A 19 11.61 16.05 -3.84
C LEU A 19 10.53 17.09 -3.49
N GLN A 20 10.50 17.60 -2.26
CA GLN A 20 9.56 18.64 -1.87
C GLN A 20 9.68 19.90 -2.74
N SER A 21 10.91 20.36 -2.98
CA SER A 21 11.19 21.51 -3.83
C SER A 21 10.70 21.31 -5.27
N LEU A 22 10.94 20.11 -5.84
CA LEU A 22 10.52 19.77 -7.19
C LEU A 22 8.99 19.62 -7.31
N LEU A 23 8.33 19.01 -6.32
CA LEU A 23 6.88 18.92 -6.27
C LEU A 23 6.25 20.32 -6.28
N ALA A 24 6.74 21.23 -5.44
CA ALA A 24 6.28 22.61 -5.40
C ALA A 24 6.51 23.36 -6.73
N GLN A 25 7.68 23.19 -7.37
CA GLN A 25 7.99 23.80 -8.66
C GLN A 25 7.06 23.33 -9.79
N HIS A 26 6.67 22.06 -9.78
CA HIS A 26 5.78 21.47 -10.77
C HIS A 26 4.29 21.60 -10.43
N GLY A 27 3.95 22.20 -9.27
CA GLY A 27 2.56 22.32 -8.82
C GLY A 27 1.90 20.97 -8.51
N ILE A 28 2.69 19.99 -8.06
CA ILE A 28 2.23 18.64 -7.72
C ILE A 28 2.05 18.57 -6.20
N ASP A 29 0.88 18.15 -5.76
CA ASP A 29 0.59 17.97 -4.33
C ASP A 29 1.47 16.86 -3.72
N GLU A 30 1.79 17.02 -2.43
CA GLU A 30 2.53 16.01 -1.69
C GLU A 30 1.75 14.68 -1.59
N PRO A 31 2.43 13.53 -1.72
CA PRO A 31 1.78 12.24 -1.60
C PRO A 31 1.29 12.01 -0.17
N SER A 32 0.06 11.52 -0.03
CA SER A 32 -0.52 11.10 1.26
C SER A 32 -1.27 9.78 1.13
N PHE A 33 -1.67 9.20 2.26
CA PHE A 33 -2.48 7.97 2.29
C PHE A 33 -3.98 8.22 2.09
N ALA A 34 -4.42 9.49 2.06
CA ALA A 34 -5.83 9.85 1.94
C ALA A 34 -6.43 9.35 0.62
N ALA A 35 -7.68 8.88 0.66
CA ALA A 35 -8.42 8.42 -0.53
C ALA A 35 -8.48 9.46 -1.66
N THR A 36 -8.50 10.75 -1.30
CA THR A 36 -8.55 11.88 -2.24
C THR A 36 -7.22 12.19 -2.92
N CYS A 37 -6.10 11.65 -2.41
CA CYS A 37 -4.79 11.88 -3.01
C CYS A 37 -4.71 11.14 -4.35
N PRO A 38 -4.41 11.82 -5.47
CA PRO A 38 -4.37 11.18 -6.77
C PRO A 38 -3.23 10.15 -6.85
N PRO A 39 -3.37 9.09 -7.65
CA PRO A 39 -2.29 8.16 -7.91
C PRO A 39 -1.14 8.89 -8.62
N SER A 40 0.10 8.63 -8.20
CA SER A 40 1.30 9.29 -8.72
C SER A 40 1.76 8.72 -10.07
N LEU A 41 0.87 8.72 -11.06
CA LEU A 41 1.14 8.21 -12.40
C LEU A 41 1.79 9.33 -13.25
N ALA A 42 2.95 9.02 -13.86
CA ALA A 42 3.69 9.92 -14.77
C ALA A 42 4.23 11.23 -14.13
N LEU A 43 5.10 11.09 -13.12
CA LEU A 43 5.83 12.23 -12.57
C LEU A 43 6.93 12.71 -13.55
N PRO A 44 7.25 14.02 -13.60
CA PRO A 44 8.35 14.53 -14.41
C PRO A 44 9.67 13.81 -14.09
N PRO A 45 10.55 13.56 -15.08
CA PRO A 45 11.82 12.85 -14.86
C PRO A 45 12.65 13.35 -13.66
N PRO A 46 12.81 14.66 -13.38
CA PRO A 46 13.56 15.10 -12.21
C PRO A 46 12.87 14.76 -10.88
N VAL A 47 11.53 14.87 -10.82
CA VAL A 47 10.73 14.51 -9.63
C VAL A 47 10.84 13.00 -9.38
N GLU A 48 10.75 12.21 -10.44
CA GLU A 48 10.89 10.77 -10.38
C GLU A 48 12.28 10.32 -9.93
N ALA A 49 13.33 10.95 -10.43
CA ALA A 49 14.70 10.66 -10.00
C ALA A 49 14.89 10.91 -8.49
N ALA A 50 14.42 12.05 -7.98
CA ALA A 50 14.50 12.38 -6.54
C ALA A 50 13.67 11.39 -5.70
N ARG A 51 12.46 11.04 -6.14
CA ARG A 51 11.61 10.04 -5.49
C ARG A 51 12.29 8.67 -5.43
N ASN A 52 12.89 8.22 -6.52
CA ASN A 52 13.54 6.91 -6.58
C ASN A 52 14.81 6.88 -5.71
N ALA A 53 15.60 7.95 -5.68
CA ALA A 53 16.76 8.06 -4.78
C ALA A 53 16.34 7.93 -3.31
N LEU A 54 15.27 8.63 -2.92
CA LEU A 54 14.69 8.54 -1.59
C LEU A 54 14.20 7.11 -1.26
N LEU A 55 13.45 6.49 -2.17
CA LEU A 55 12.93 5.12 -2.00
C LEU A 55 14.06 4.09 -1.87
N HIS A 56 15.10 4.18 -2.72
CA HIS A 56 16.23 3.27 -2.66
C HIS A 56 16.98 3.39 -1.34
N ALA A 57 17.26 4.62 -0.89
CA ALA A 57 17.97 4.83 0.38
C ALA A 57 17.13 4.37 1.59
N ALA A 58 15.81 4.60 1.56
CA ALA A 58 14.89 4.14 2.60
C ALA A 58 14.76 2.60 2.64
N CYS A 59 14.72 1.95 1.48
CA CYS A 59 14.71 0.49 1.37
C CYS A 59 16.02 -0.10 1.90
N GLU A 60 17.15 0.43 1.45
CA GLU A 60 18.47 -0.10 1.83
C GLU A 60 18.73 0.07 3.33
N ILE A 61 18.40 1.21 3.92
CA ILE A 61 18.59 1.41 5.36
C ILE A 61 17.67 0.49 6.17
N GLN A 62 16.45 0.21 5.68
CA GLN A 62 15.55 -0.75 6.31
C GLN A 62 16.14 -2.15 6.27
N ASP A 63 16.56 -2.61 5.09
CA ASP A 63 17.12 -3.95 4.91
C ASP A 63 18.42 -4.16 5.70
N LEU A 64 19.28 -3.14 5.81
CA LEU A 64 20.52 -3.19 6.59
C LEU A 64 20.29 -3.32 8.10
N LEU A 65 19.16 -2.82 8.61
CA LEU A 65 18.86 -2.79 10.05
C LEU A 65 18.04 -3.98 10.52
N LEU A 66 17.43 -4.75 9.61
CA LEU A 66 16.69 -5.96 9.95
C LEU A 66 17.65 -7.10 10.33
N ASP A 67 17.24 -7.93 11.29
CA ASP A 67 17.88 -9.23 11.48
C ASP A 67 17.73 -10.06 10.20
N PRO A 68 18.75 -10.85 9.78
CA PRO A 68 18.65 -11.65 8.56
C PRO A 68 17.42 -12.56 8.50
N ALA A 69 16.94 -13.09 9.64
CA ALA A 69 15.74 -13.90 9.67
C ALA A 69 14.46 -13.06 9.49
N ASP A 70 14.43 -11.84 10.03
CA ASP A 70 13.32 -10.91 9.81
C ASP A 70 13.25 -10.47 8.34
N LEU A 71 14.40 -10.20 7.72
CA LEU A 71 14.52 -9.91 6.30
C LEU A 71 13.96 -11.06 5.44
N LEU A 72 14.34 -12.31 5.71
CA LEU A 72 13.81 -13.45 4.95
C LEU A 72 12.29 -13.61 5.15
N ARG A 73 11.78 -13.39 6.36
CA ARG A 73 10.34 -13.50 6.65
C ARG A 73 9.53 -12.39 5.98
N SER A 74 10.06 -11.17 5.83
CA SER A 74 9.35 -10.08 5.16
C SER A 74 9.11 -10.37 3.67
N TYR A 75 10.07 -11.04 3.00
CA TYR A 75 9.95 -11.39 1.59
C TYR A 75 9.21 -12.71 1.33
N ALA A 76 9.23 -13.65 2.27
CA ALA A 76 8.57 -14.95 2.13
C ALA A 76 7.09 -14.96 2.56
N THR A 77 6.56 -13.85 3.09
CA THR A 77 5.17 -13.82 3.57
C THR A 77 4.15 -13.70 2.44
N HIS A 78 3.16 -14.61 2.43
CA HIS A 78 2.02 -14.56 1.51
C HIS A 78 0.78 -13.89 2.13
N ALA A 79 0.85 -13.45 3.39
CA ALA A 79 -0.30 -12.89 4.10
C ALA A 79 -0.92 -11.68 3.38
N ASN A 80 -0.08 -10.88 2.71
CA ASN A 80 -0.53 -9.74 1.91
C ASN A 80 -1.39 -10.16 0.73
N LEU A 81 -0.98 -11.22 0.00
CA LEU A 81 -1.77 -11.77 -1.11
C LEU A 81 -3.08 -12.39 -0.62
N ILE A 82 -3.11 -13.01 0.55
CA ILE A 82 -4.35 -13.55 1.14
C ILE A 82 -5.37 -12.42 1.37
N ALA A 83 -4.94 -11.29 1.94
CA ALA A 83 -5.82 -10.15 2.17
C ALA A 83 -6.30 -9.52 0.85
N LEU A 84 -5.41 -9.35 -0.13
CA LEU A 84 -5.78 -8.82 -1.46
C LEU A 84 -6.74 -9.77 -2.21
N HIS A 85 -6.51 -11.08 -2.12
CA HIS A 85 -7.42 -12.08 -2.68
C HIS A 85 -8.80 -12.00 -2.04
N PHE A 86 -8.89 -11.87 -0.71
CA PHE A 86 -10.16 -11.66 -0.02
C PHE A 86 -10.89 -10.39 -0.50
N ILE A 87 -10.17 -9.26 -0.58
CA ILE A 87 -10.73 -7.99 -1.07
C ILE A 87 -11.31 -8.14 -2.47
N GLN A 88 -10.61 -8.84 -3.37
CA GLN A 88 -11.08 -9.11 -4.73
C GLN A 88 -12.25 -10.08 -4.77
N GLN A 89 -12.15 -11.23 -4.09
CA GLN A 89 -13.15 -12.30 -4.11
C GLN A 89 -14.52 -11.80 -3.67
N PHE A 90 -14.57 -10.93 -2.66
CA PHE A 90 -15.82 -10.37 -2.12
C PHE A 90 -16.11 -8.95 -2.60
N ASN A 91 -15.32 -8.45 -3.56
CA ASN A 91 -15.49 -7.13 -4.15
C ASN A 91 -15.53 -5.98 -3.13
N ILE A 92 -14.76 -6.11 -2.03
CA ILE A 92 -14.83 -5.21 -0.87
C ILE A 92 -14.58 -3.76 -1.25
N ALA A 93 -13.66 -3.50 -2.18
CA ALA A 93 -13.34 -2.16 -2.64
C ALA A 93 -14.54 -1.41 -3.24
N HIS A 94 -15.51 -2.13 -3.82
CA HIS A 94 -16.74 -1.53 -4.34
C HIS A 94 -17.85 -1.40 -3.30
N LEU A 95 -17.81 -2.20 -2.22
CA LEU A 95 -18.76 -2.15 -1.10
C LEU A 95 -18.46 -1.01 -0.13
N VAL A 96 -17.18 -0.70 0.09
CA VAL A 96 -16.77 0.47 0.90
C VAL A 96 -17.14 1.76 0.13
N PRO A 97 -17.82 2.73 0.76
CA PRO A 97 -18.11 4.01 0.12
C PRO A 97 -16.83 4.77 -0.28
N PRO A 98 -16.75 5.38 -1.48
CA PRO A 98 -15.59 6.20 -1.89
C PRO A 98 -15.28 7.31 -0.90
N ASP A 99 -16.33 8.00 -0.45
CA ASP A 99 -16.27 9.10 0.50
C ASP A 99 -17.09 8.71 1.74
N GLY A 100 -16.42 8.16 2.75
CA GLY A 100 -17.04 7.77 4.02
C GLY A 100 -16.50 6.48 4.61
N THR A 101 -17.25 5.92 5.54
CA THR A 101 -16.93 4.67 6.24
C THR A 101 -18.05 3.65 6.13
N ILE A 102 -17.70 2.38 6.33
CA ILE A 102 -18.64 1.27 6.50
C ILE A 102 -18.20 0.40 7.67
N THR A 103 -19.12 -0.19 8.43
CA THR A 103 -18.74 -1.05 9.55
C THR A 103 -18.36 -2.46 9.10
N PHE A 104 -17.52 -3.14 9.87
CA PHE A 104 -17.23 -4.57 9.63
C PHE A 104 -18.48 -5.44 9.64
N SER A 105 -19.45 -5.15 10.52
CA SER A 105 -20.71 -5.89 10.61
C SER A 105 -21.54 -5.77 9.32
N THR A 106 -21.56 -4.58 8.71
CA THR A 106 -22.24 -4.34 7.43
C THR A 106 -21.54 -5.08 6.29
N LEU A 107 -20.21 -5.03 6.23
CA LEU A 107 -19.43 -5.79 5.25
C LEU A 107 -19.64 -7.31 5.41
N SER A 108 -19.63 -7.80 6.66
CA SER A 108 -19.92 -9.20 6.98
C SER A 108 -21.27 -9.66 6.44
N ALA A 109 -22.33 -8.85 6.65
CA ALA A 109 -23.66 -9.15 6.13
C ALA A 109 -23.72 -9.13 4.59
N GLN A 110 -23.06 -8.16 3.94
CA GLN A 110 -23.07 -8.04 2.48
C GLN A 110 -22.26 -9.16 1.79
N CYS A 111 -21.14 -9.57 2.39
CA CYS A 111 -20.28 -10.61 1.84
C CYS A 111 -20.71 -12.03 2.25
N ASN A 112 -21.61 -12.16 3.23
CA ASN A 112 -21.96 -13.43 3.87
C ASN A 112 -20.72 -14.18 4.42
N VAL A 113 -19.84 -13.43 5.10
CA VAL A 113 -18.60 -13.93 5.73
C VAL A 113 -18.64 -13.60 7.22
N PRO A 114 -18.20 -14.48 8.13
CA PRO A 114 -18.13 -14.16 9.56
C PRO A 114 -17.37 -12.86 9.83
N GLU A 115 -17.93 -11.98 10.68
CA GLU A 115 -17.32 -10.67 10.96
C GLU A 115 -15.86 -10.80 11.47
N ALA A 116 -15.57 -11.83 12.26
CA ALA A 116 -14.21 -12.09 12.74
C ALA A 116 -13.19 -12.27 11.60
N ASP A 117 -13.57 -12.91 10.50
CA ASP A 117 -12.71 -13.10 9.33
C ASP A 117 -12.58 -11.80 8.52
N VAL A 118 -13.68 -11.07 8.31
CA VAL A 118 -13.67 -9.75 7.66
C VAL A 118 -12.72 -8.81 8.40
N ARG A 119 -12.85 -8.71 9.73
CA ARG A 119 -12.00 -7.89 10.59
C ARG A 119 -10.53 -8.27 10.46
N ARG A 120 -10.23 -9.57 10.58
CA ARG A 120 -8.86 -10.08 10.54
C ARG A 120 -8.19 -9.79 9.21
N LEU A 121 -8.87 -10.06 8.10
CA LEU A 121 -8.32 -9.88 6.76
C LEU A 121 -8.19 -8.41 6.38
N LEU A 122 -9.16 -7.56 6.73
CA LEU A 122 -9.06 -6.13 6.47
C LEU A 122 -8.06 -5.43 7.36
N ARG A 123 -7.95 -5.77 8.65
CA ARG A 123 -6.88 -5.24 9.51
C ARG A 123 -5.50 -5.64 9.02
N HIS A 124 -5.34 -6.85 8.46
CA HIS A 124 -4.10 -7.22 7.79
C HIS A 124 -3.84 -6.33 6.57
N ALA A 125 -4.85 -6.08 5.72
CA ALA A 125 -4.73 -5.19 4.57
C ALA A 125 -4.33 -3.74 4.99
N MET A 126 -4.86 -3.26 6.12
CA MET A 126 -4.52 -1.94 6.66
C MET A 126 -3.03 -1.82 7.04
N THR A 127 -2.37 -2.92 7.44
CA THR A 127 -0.92 -2.90 7.75
C THR A 127 -0.06 -2.60 6.51
N ILE A 128 -0.57 -2.92 5.32
CA ILE A 128 0.03 -2.59 4.02
C ILE A 128 -0.64 -1.37 3.37
N ARG A 129 -1.32 -0.54 4.17
CA ARG A 129 -1.97 0.72 3.77
C ARG A 129 -3.11 0.56 2.76
N VAL A 130 -3.73 -0.61 2.69
CA VAL A 130 -4.94 -0.87 1.89
C VAL A 130 -6.14 -0.84 2.84
N PHE A 131 -6.96 0.21 2.72
CA PHE A 131 -7.99 0.62 3.70
C PHE A 131 -7.40 1.18 5.01
N ASP A 132 -8.26 1.81 5.80
CA ASP A 132 -7.95 2.35 7.12
C ASP A 132 -9.14 2.14 8.09
N GLU A 133 -8.88 2.13 9.40
CA GLU A 133 -9.89 2.03 10.47
C GLU A 133 -9.92 3.36 11.25
N PRO A 134 -10.59 4.42 10.74
CA PRO A 134 -10.53 5.75 11.34
C PRO A 134 -11.25 5.84 12.69
N ALA A 135 -12.21 4.94 12.92
CA ALA A 135 -12.92 4.76 14.19
C ALA A 135 -13.08 3.26 14.45
N GLU A 136 -13.29 2.89 15.71
CA GLU A 136 -13.40 1.48 16.09
C GLU A 136 -14.49 0.78 15.27
N SER A 137 -14.10 -0.32 14.62
CA SER A 137 -14.97 -1.15 13.79
C SER A 137 -15.49 -0.50 12.49
N GLU A 138 -14.92 0.62 12.07
CA GLU A 138 -15.20 1.27 10.79
C GLU A 138 -14.08 1.03 9.76
N VAL A 139 -14.43 1.04 8.47
CA VAL A 139 -13.51 0.86 7.36
C VAL A 139 -13.68 2.02 6.40
N ALA A 140 -12.60 2.74 6.13
CA ALA A 140 -12.50 3.78 5.11
C ALA A 140 -11.48 3.41 4.04
N HIS A 141 -11.59 4.08 2.89
CA HIS A 141 -10.57 3.98 1.86
C HIS A 141 -9.31 4.77 2.20
N THR A 142 -8.16 4.19 1.86
CA THR A 142 -6.90 4.88 1.55
C THR A 142 -6.77 5.07 0.04
N ARG A 143 -5.80 5.88 -0.40
CA ARG A 143 -5.42 6.02 -1.82
C ARG A 143 -5.21 4.66 -2.52
N ALA A 144 -4.54 3.72 -1.85
CA ALA A 144 -4.24 2.41 -2.42
C ALA A 144 -5.52 1.58 -2.62
N SER A 145 -6.41 1.56 -1.64
CA SER A 145 -7.69 0.85 -1.77
C SER A 145 -8.66 1.52 -2.75
N MET A 146 -8.59 2.84 -2.93
CA MET A 146 -9.34 3.54 -3.98
C MET A 146 -8.92 3.08 -5.38
N LEU A 147 -7.61 2.86 -5.58
CA LEU A 147 -7.09 2.37 -6.85
C LEU A 147 -7.67 0.99 -7.22
N LEU A 148 -7.99 0.14 -6.23
CA LEU A 148 -8.61 -1.16 -6.45
C LEU A 148 -10.04 -1.08 -7.01
N ARG A 149 -10.68 0.10 -7.00
CA ARG A 149 -11.98 0.31 -7.67
C ARG A 149 -11.83 0.53 -9.18
N GLN A 150 -10.64 0.85 -9.67
CA GLN A 150 -10.41 1.05 -11.10
C GLN A 150 -10.31 -0.31 -11.79
N GLU A 151 -11.07 -0.52 -12.87
CA GLU A 151 -11.18 -1.81 -13.56
C GLU A 151 -9.82 -2.42 -13.92
N GLY A 152 -8.86 -1.60 -14.36
CA GLY A 152 -7.51 -2.05 -14.70
C GLY A 152 -6.78 -2.70 -13.52
N PHE A 153 -6.71 -2.02 -12.38
CA PHE A 153 -6.05 -2.55 -11.18
C PHE A 153 -6.87 -3.64 -10.50
N HIS A 154 -8.20 -3.52 -10.49
CA HIS A 154 -9.09 -4.56 -9.99
C HIS A 154 -8.86 -5.88 -10.74
N GLY A 155 -8.95 -5.85 -12.08
CA GLY A 155 -8.73 -7.03 -12.92
C GLY A 155 -7.32 -7.60 -12.82
N TRP A 156 -6.30 -6.74 -12.69
CA TRP A 156 -4.92 -7.18 -12.50
C TRP A 156 -4.74 -7.95 -11.18
N ILE A 157 -5.19 -7.40 -10.04
CA ILE A 157 -5.09 -8.10 -8.74
C ILE A 157 -5.91 -9.39 -8.76
N GLY A 158 -7.11 -9.38 -9.36
CA GLY A 158 -7.92 -10.58 -9.52
C GLY A 158 -7.19 -11.68 -10.29
N SER A 159 -6.55 -11.34 -11.42
CA SER A 159 -5.75 -12.28 -12.20
C SER A 159 -4.51 -12.78 -11.44
N THR A 160 -3.82 -11.89 -10.72
CA THR A 160 -2.67 -12.28 -9.88
C THR A 160 -3.08 -13.31 -8.83
N CYS A 161 -4.19 -13.10 -8.15
CA CYS A 161 -4.63 -13.99 -7.07
C CYS A 161 -5.23 -15.30 -7.58
N ALA A 162 -6.00 -15.28 -8.67
CA ALA A 162 -6.69 -16.46 -9.19
C ALA A 162 -5.86 -17.30 -10.17
N ASN A 163 -4.90 -16.70 -10.87
CA ASN A 163 -4.14 -17.36 -11.94
C ASN A 163 -2.64 -17.44 -11.61
N SER A 164 -1.97 -16.29 -11.42
CA SER A 164 -0.51 -16.26 -11.30
C SER A 164 -0.01 -16.94 -10.02
N TRP A 165 -0.63 -16.64 -8.87
CA TRP A 165 -0.19 -17.20 -7.59
C TRP A 165 -0.40 -18.71 -7.50
N PRO A 166 -1.57 -19.30 -7.84
CA PRO A 166 -1.73 -20.75 -7.91
C PRO A 166 -0.88 -21.42 -8.99
N GLY A 167 -0.55 -20.71 -10.07
CA GLY A 167 0.31 -21.21 -11.15
C GLY A 167 1.79 -21.31 -10.76
N ALA A 168 2.27 -20.50 -9.82
CA ALA A 168 3.68 -20.48 -9.42
C ALA A 168 4.17 -21.77 -8.73
N THR A 169 3.24 -22.64 -8.31
CA THR A 169 3.55 -23.92 -7.65
C THR A 169 3.27 -25.14 -8.52
N ARG A 170 2.90 -24.94 -9.80
CA ARG A 170 2.61 -26.01 -10.77
C ARG A 170 3.74 -26.11 -11.77
#